data_AF-A0A2V9T5Q0-F1
#
_entry.id   AF-A0A2V9T5Q0-F1
#
_cell.length_a   1.000
_cell.length_b   1.000
_cell.length_c   1.000
_cell.angle_alpha   90.00
_cell.angle_beta   90.00
_cell.angle_gamma   90.00
#
_symmetry.space_group_name_H-M   'P 1'
#
loop_
_entity.id
_entity.type
_entity.pdbx_description
1 polymer ?
#
loop_
_entity_poly.entity_id
_entity_poly.type
_entity_poly.pdbx_seq_one_letter_code
_entity_poly.pdbx_strand_id
1 'polypeptide(L)' 'MDREALIFLHIPKTAGTTLNRIIEWQYSPLSIFTIDPYGIRATTERFKTFSEQRRRRLRVVRGHLFYGIHESLPQGA' A
#
# COMPACT_ATOMS: atom_id res chain seq x y z
N MET A 1 14.90 -14.05 -4.43
CA MET A 1 14.40 -13.67 -3.10
C MET A 1 13.07 -13.00 -3.31
N ASP A 2 11.99 -13.70 -2.96
CA ASP A 2 10.67 -13.07 -2.84
C ASP A 2 10.81 -11.91 -1.85
N ARG A 3 10.52 -10.70 -2.32
CA ARG A 3 10.57 -9.50 -1.49
C ARG A 3 9.18 -9.31 -0.94
N GLU A 4 9.04 -9.29 0.37
CA GLU A 4 7.79 -8.96 1.05
C GLU A 4 7.40 -7.50 0.73
N ALA A 5 6.09 -7.25 0.64
CA ALA A 5 5.55 -5.92 0.42
C ALA A 5 5.23 -5.25 1.76
N LEU A 6 5.70 -4.01 1.96
CA LEU A 6 5.39 -3.24 3.17
C LEU A 6 3.94 -2.75 3.13
N ILE A 7 3.17 -3.05 4.18
CA ILE A 7 1.84 -2.46 4.40
C ILE A 7 1.93 -1.43 5.52
N PHE A 8 1.62 -0.17 5.20
CA PHE A 8 1.50 0.87 6.20
C PHE A 8 0.04 1.29 6.41
N LEU A 9 -0.55 0.79 7.49
CA LEU A 9 -1.85 1.20 8.00
C LEU A 9 -1.74 2.56 8.70
N HIS A 10 -2.21 3.62 8.05
CA HIS A 10 -2.21 4.96 8.63
C HIS A 10 -3.43 5.15 9.56
N ILE A 11 -3.16 5.35 10.85
CA ILE A 11 -4.15 5.76 11.84
C ILE A 11 -4.05 7.29 12.04
N PRO A 12 -5.16 8.05 12.01
CA PRO A 12 -5.12 9.50 12.21
C PRO A 12 -4.42 9.89 13.52
N LYS A 13 -3.64 10.97 13.46
CA LYS A 13 -2.93 11.56 14.62
C LYS A 13 -1.82 10.69 15.24
N THR A 14 -1.33 9.66 14.54
CA THR A 14 -0.20 8.82 14.99
C THR A 14 1.09 9.10 14.22
N ALA A 15 1.34 10.37 13.89
CA ALA A 15 2.49 10.80 13.06
C ALA A 15 2.59 10.13 11.67
N GLY A 16 1.48 9.66 11.11
CA GLY A 16 1.52 8.96 9.82
C GLY A 16 1.94 9.84 8.64
N THR A 17 1.76 11.17 8.70
CA THR A 17 2.35 12.10 7.72
C THR A 17 3.89 12.03 7.72
N THR A 18 4.51 11.94 8.89
CA THR A 18 5.96 11.78 9.03
C THR A 18 6.42 10.48 8.40
N LEU A 19 5.76 9.36 8.74
CA LEU A 19 6.13 8.05 8.21
C LEU A 19 5.87 7.94 6.70
N ASN A 20 4.80 8.55 6.20
CA ASN A 20 4.55 8.67 4.76
C ASN A 20 5.70 9.36 4.02
N ARG A 21 6.26 10.42 4.60
CA ARG A 21 7.39 11.15 4.02
C ARG A 21 8.67 10.31 4.00
N ILE A 22 8.92 9.54 5.06
CA ILE A 22 10.04 8.59 5.12
C ILE A 22 9.87 7.52 4.04
N ILE A 23 8.67 6.96 3.88
CA ILE A 23 8.36 5.98 2.82
C ILE A 23 8.63 6.56 1.43
N GLU A 24 8.21 7.80 1.17
CA GLU A 24 8.46 8.48 -0.11
C GLU A 24 9.94 8.69 -0.40
N TRP A 25 10.78 8.87 0.62
CA TRP A 25 12.23 8.96 0.45
C TRP A 25 12.90 7.61 0.18
N GLN A 26 12.34 6.52 0.71
CA GLN A 26 12.95 5.19 0.64
C GLN A 26 12.49 4.36 -0.57
N TYR A 27 11.35 4.67 -1.16
CA TYR A 27 10.75 3.89 -2.23
C TYR A 27 10.44 4.74 -3.46
N SER A 28 10.63 4.14 -4.63
CA SER A 28 10.22 4.78 -5.90
C SER A 28 8.71 5.02 -5.89
N PRO A 29 8.22 6.20 -6.32
CA PRO A 29 6.79 6.47 -6.44
C PRO A 29 6.03 5.44 -7.29
N LEU A 30 6.68 4.84 -8.29
CA LEU A 30 6.09 3.81 -9.15
C LEU A 30 5.88 2.46 -8.43
N SER A 31 6.54 2.26 -7.29
CA SER A 31 6.43 1.06 -6.44
C SER A 31 5.52 1.27 -5.22
N ILE A 32 4.95 2.45 -5.05
CA ILE A 32 4.05 2.79 -3.94
C ILE A 32 2.62 2.81 -4.45
N PHE A 33 1.71 2.13 -3.76
CA PHE A 33 0.28 2.28 -3.94
C PHE A 33 -0.34 2.93 -2.71
N THR A 34 -1.10 4.01 -2.91
CA THR A 34 -1.74 4.77 -1.82
C THR A 34 -3.25 4.59 -1.89
N ILE A 35 -3.85 4.15 -0.78
CA ILE A 35 -5.30 4.09 -0.60
C ILE A 35 -5.78 5.48 -0.19
N ASP A 36 -6.78 5.99 -0.92
CA ASP A 36 -7.37 7.30 -0.67
C ASP A 36 -8.25 7.28 0.60
N PRO A 37 -8.00 8.15 1.60
CA PRO A 37 -8.86 8.28 2.78
C PRO A 37 -10.34 8.57 2.47
N TYR A 38 -10.63 9.31 1.40
CA TYR A 38 -12.00 9.68 1.06
C TYR A 38 -12.69 8.63 0.19
N GLY A 39 -11.89 7.69 -0.36
CA GLY A 39 -12.32 6.68 -1.33
C GLY A 39 -11.92 5.26 -0.96
N ILE A 40 -11.73 4.95 0.34
CA ILE A 40 -11.11 3.70 0.81
C ILE A 40 -11.65 2.46 0.08
N ARG A 41 -12.98 2.31 0.01
CA ARG A 41 -13.62 1.18 -0.68
C ARG A 41 -13.29 1.16 -2.18
N ALA A 42 -13.50 2.28 -2.87
CA ALA A 42 -13.27 2.38 -4.31
C ALA A 42 -11.80 2.14 -4.69
N THR A 43 -10.85 2.70 -3.92
CA THR A 43 -9.42 2.52 -4.18
C THR A 43 -8.96 1.10 -3.85
N THR A 44 -9.53 0.47 -2.82
CA THR A 44 -9.27 -0.94 -2.47
C THR A 44 -9.80 -1.87 -3.54
N GLU A 45 -11.01 -1.64 -4.06
CA GLU A 45 -11.55 -2.44 -5.16
C GLU A 45 -10.71 -2.25 -6.44
N ARG A 46 -10.30 -1.02 -6.75
CA ARG A 46 -9.36 -0.76 -7.86
C ARG A 46 -8.03 -1.49 -7.69
N PHE A 47 -7.52 -1.61 -6.48
CA PHE A 47 -6.31 -2.40 -6.22
C PHE A 47 -6.51 -3.88 -6.54
N LYS A 48 -7.66 -4.44 -6.16
CA LYS A 48 -8.06 -5.83 -6.46
C LYS A 48 -8.31 -6.11 -7.94
N THR A 49 -8.40 -5.09 -8.80
CA THR A 49 -8.46 -5.30 -10.26
C THR A 49 -7.08 -5.29 -10.93
N PHE A 50 -6.00 -4.99 -10.20
CA PHE A 50 -4.66 -5.00 -10.79
C PHE A 50 -4.24 -6.41 -11.17
N SER A 51 -3.56 -6.53 -12.31
CA SER A 51 -2.91 -7.78 -12.69
C SER A 51 -1.86 -8.19 -11.66
N GLU A 52 -1.60 -9.48 -11.53
CA GLU A 52 -0.61 -10.02 -10.61
C GLU A 52 0.78 -9.41 -10.87
N GLN A 53 1.18 -9.28 -12.15
CA GLN A 53 2.45 -8.65 -12.53
C GLN A 53 2.55 -7.21 -12.00
N ARG A 54 1.45 -6.45 -12.05
CA ARG A 54 1.42 -5.10 -11.51
C ARG A 54 1.54 -5.11 -10.00
N ARG A 55 0.85 -6.02 -9.31
CA ARG A 55 0.93 -6.15 -7.84
C ARG A 55 2.30 -6.59 -7.36
N ARG A 56 2.99 -7.47 -8.10
CA ARG A 56 4.38 -7.89 -7.82
C ARG A 56 5.39 -6.74 -7.92
N ARG A 57 5.08 -5.67 -8.65
CA ARG A 57 5.96 -4.49 -8.76
C ARG A 57 5.81 -3.52 -7.59
N LEU A 58 4.70 -3.63 -6.84
CA LEU A 58 4.48 -2.77 -5.68
C LEU A 58 5.35 -3.24 -4.53
N ARG A 59 6.08 -2.33 -3.91
CA ARG A 59 6.89 -2.59 -2.72
C ARG A 59 6.26 -2.03 -1.46
N VAL A 60 5.32 -1.09 -1.61
CA VAL A 60 4.60 -0.48 -0.49
C VAL A 60 3.13 -0.29 -0.84
N VAL A 61 2.25 -0.67 0.07
CA VAL A 61 0.83 -0.30 0.09
C VAL A 61 0.58 0.51 1.36
N ARG A 62 0.05 1.73 1.22
CA ARG A 62 -0.10 2.65 2.37
C ARG A 62 -1.40 3.43 2.32
N GLY A 63 -1.78 4.01 3.46
CA GLY A 63 -2.91 4.94 3.58
C GLY A 63 -3.90 4.51 4.66
N HIS A 64 -5.10 5.09 4.63
CA HIS A 64 -6.20 4.64 5.49
C HIS A 64 -6.85 3.44 4.84
N LEU A 65 -6.55 2.24 5.33
CA LEU A 65 -7.01 0.99 4.75
C LEU A 65 -7.54 0.04 5.83
N PHE A 66 -8.35 -0.93 5.43
CA PHE A 66 -8.78 -1.98 6.35
C PHE A 66 -7.77 -3.13 6.38
N TYR A 67 -7.70 -3.82 7.51
CA TYR A 67 -6.96 -5.08 7.60
C TYR A 67 -7.50 -6.09 6.56
N GLY A 68 -6.62 -6.95 6.03
CA GLY A 68 -6.95 -7.94 4.99
C GLY A 68 -6.41 -7.63 3.59
N ILE A 69 -5.85 -6.44 3.34
CA ILE A 69 -5.32 -6.10 2.01
C ILE A 69 -4.13 -6.99 1.56
N HIS A 70 -3.45 -7.62 2.51
CA HIS A 70 -2.34 -8.53 2.28
C HIS A 70 -2.74 -9.77 1.45
N GLU A 71 -3.99 -10.23 1.57
CA GLU A 71 -4.53 -11.35 0.78
C GLU A 71 -4.52 -11.07 -0.73
N SER A 72 -4.50 -9.79 -1.10
CA SER A 72 -4.45 -9.36 -2.49
C SER A 72 -3.03 -9.14 -3.01
N LEU A 73 -1.99 -9.32 -2.17
CA LEU A 73 -0.58 -9.17 -2.55
C LEU A 73 0.05 -10.54 -2.84
N PRO A 74 0.67 -10.73 -4.02
CA PRO A 74 1.24 -12.01 -4.42
C PRO A 74 2.58 -12.36 -3.74
N GLN A 75 3.12 -11.46 -2.91
CA GLN A 75 4.50 -11.53 -2.37
C GLN A 75 4.55 -12.03 -0.92
N GLY A 76 3.40 -12.23 -0.27
CA GLY A 76 3.31 -12.26 1.19
C GLY A 76 3.56 -10.86 1.78
N ALA A 77 2.84 -10.51 2.85
CA ALA A 77 3.03 -9.26 3.58
C ALA A 77 2.94 -9.51 5.08
#